data_AF-A0A086KJ59-F1
#
_entry.id   AF-A0A086KJ59-F1
#
_cell.length_a   1.000
_cell.length_b   1.000
_cell.length_c   1.000
_cell.angle_alpha   90.00
_cell.angle_beta   90.00
_cell.angle_gamma   90.00
#
_symmetry.space_group_name_H-M   'P 1'
#
loop_
_entity.id
_entity.type
_entity.pdbx_description
1 polymer ?
#
loop_
_entity_poly.entity_id
_entity_poly.type
_entity_poly.pdbx_seq_one_letter_code
_entity_poly.pdbx_strand_id
1 'polypeptide(L)'
;MAGVDRSVVVTAALGVALCMYAIHVEHSASLDASYRAVCDFSASASCSKVLTSPQSRLLKYFGIAAPGSHFDFPNTYLGLVFYASMLTFPLGRHSCPSFYTLSAAASM
;
A
#
# COMPACT_ATOMS: atom_id res chain seq x y z
N MET A 1 3.30 27.93 -13.34
CA MET A 1 2.18 26.96 -13.27
C MET A 1 2.73 25.61 -13.69
N ALA A 2 3.20 24.81 -12.73
CA ALA A 2 3.66 23.45 -13.03
C ALA A 2 2.42 22.62 -13.37
N GLY A 3 2.33 22.13 -14.61
CA GLY A 3 1.26 21.24 -15.02
C GLY A 3 1.25 20.02 -14.10
N VAL A 4 0.08 19.66 -13.59
CA VAL A 4 -0.14 18.38 -12.92
C VAL A 4 0.40 17.29 -13.84
N ASP A 5 1.43 16.56 -13.39
CA ASP A 5 1.94 15.43 -14.15
C ASP A 5 0.85 14.36 -14.17
N ARG A 6 0.14 14.28 -15.31
CA ARG A 6 -1.00 13.38 -15.49
C ARG A 6 -0.61 11.93 -15.26
N SER A 7 0.65 11.58 -15.52
CA SER A 7 1.18 10.23 -15.32
C SER A 7 1.18 9.87 -13.85
N VAL A 8 1.67 10.77 -12.98
CA VAL A 8 1.68 10.57 -11.52
C VAL A 8 0.28 10.40 -10.97
N VAL A 9 -0.67 11.22 -11.42
CA VAL A 9 -2.07 11.12 -10.97
C VAL A 9 -2.68 9.79 -11.37
N VAL A 10 -2.49 9.35 -12.61
CA VAL A 10 -3.04 8.08 -13.11
C VAL A 10 -2.41 6.88 -12.38
N THR A 11 -1.09 6.85 -12.24
CA THR A 11 -0.41 5.73 -11.55
C THR A 11 -0.73 5.70 -10.06
N ALA A 12 -0.82 6.85 -9.39
CA ALA A 12 -1.25 6.93 -7.99
C ALA A 12 -2.70 6.46 -7.82
N ALA A 13 -3.62 6.86 -8.70
CA ALA A 13 -5.01 6.40 -8.65
C ALA A 13 -5.13 4.88 -8.84
N LEU A 14 -4.37 4.30 -9.78
CA LEU A 14 -4.28 2.85 -9.96
C LEU A 14 -3.68 2.17 -8.72
N GLY A 15 -2.63 2.75 -8.13
CA GLY A 15 -2.02 2.27 -6.90
C GLY A 15 -3.01 2.24 -5.72
N VAL A 16 -3.79 3.30 -5.53
CA VAL A 16 -4.87 3.36 -4.53
C VAL A 16 -5.89 2.25 -4.77
N ALA A 17 -6.36 2.07 -6.00
CA ALA A 17 -7.33 1.03 -6.34
C ALA A 17 -6.79 -0.38 -6.06
N LEU A 18 -5.52 -0.65 -6.42
CA LEU A 18 -4.85 -1.92 -6.13
C LEU A 18 -4.68 -2.15 -4.62
N CYS A 19 -4.30 -1.12 -3.86
CA CYS A 19 -4.20 -1.21 -2.41
C CYS A 19 -5.56 -1.52 -1.76
N MET A 20 -6.64 -0.84 -2.18
CA MET A 20 -7.99 -1.11 -1.68
C MET A 20 -8.42 -2.56 -1.95
N TYR A 21 -8.15 -3.06 -3.15
CA TYR A 21 -8.43 -4.46 -3.50
C TYR A 21 -7.58 -5.43 -2.67
N ALA A 22 -6.29 -5.14 -2.48
CA ALA A 22 -5.40 -5.98 -1.68
C ALA A 22 -5.81 -6.00 -0.19
N ILE A 23 -6.28 -4.88 0.38
CA ILE A 23 -6.84 -4.83 1.74
C ILE A 23 -8.08 -5.74 1.82
N HIS A 24 -8.96 -5.70 0.83
CA HIS A 24 -10.14 -6.56 0.78
C HIS A 24 -9.76 -8.05 0.71
N VAL A 25 -8.78 -8.40 -0.13
CA VAL A 25 -8.27 -9.77 -0.26
C VAL A 25 -7.63 -10.23 1.04
N GLU A 26 -6.77 -9.42 1.66
CA GLU A 26 -6.11 -9.74 2.92
C GLU A 26 -7.13 -10.00 4.03
N HIS A 27 -8.15 -9.14 4.14
CA HIS A 27 -9.21 -9.31 5.14
C HIS A 27 -10.02 -10.59 4.89
N SER A 28 -10.45 -10.82 3.65
CA SER A 28 -11.27 -11.98 3.28
C SER A 28 -10.50 -13.29 3.47
N ALA A 29 -9.24 -13.34 3.03
CA ALA A 29 -8.36 -14.50 3.18
C ALA A 29 -7.96 -14.78 4.64
N SER A 30 -7.95 -13.75 5.50
CA SER A 30 -7.69 -13.92 6.93
C SER A 30 -8.88 -14.50 7.68
N LEU A 31 -10.11 -14.26 7.20
CA LEU A 31 -11.35 -14.76 7.80
C LEU A 31 -11.74 -16.15 7.27
N ASP A 32 -11.47 -16.41 5.99
CA ASP A 32 -11.84 -17.65 5.32
C ASP A 32 -10.65 -18.23 4.54
N ALA A 33 -10.13 -19.37 5.03
CA ALA A 33 -9.01 -20.07 4.40
C ALA A 33 -9.36 -20.70 3.03
N SER A 34 -10.65 -20.82 2.70
CA SER A 34 -11.12 -21.29 1.40
C SER A 34 -11.33 -20.16 0.39
N TYR A 35 -11.20 -18.90 0.82
CA TYR A 35 -11.31 -17.74 -0.05
C TYR A 35 -10.21 -17.76 -1.12
N ARG A 36 -10.62 -17.50 -2.36
CA ARG A 36 -9.72 -17.41 -3.52
C ARG A 36 -9.91 -16.07 -4.21
N ALA A 37 -8.85 -15.27 -4.21
CA ALA A 37 -8.86 -13.96 -4.85
C ALA A 37 -8.75 -14.07 -6.38
N VAL A 38 -9.18 -13.03 -7.09
CA VAL A 38 -9.02 -12.93 -8.55
C VAL A 38 -7.54 -12.90 -8.95
N CYS A 39 -6.68 -12.41 -8.07
CA CYS A 39 -5.22 -12.37 -8.27
C CYS A 39 -4.51 -13.68 -7.88
N ASP A 40 -5.25 -14.74 -7.52
CA ASP A 40 -4.70 -16.09 -7.30
C ASP A 40 -4.71 -16.89 -8.61
N PHE A 41 -3.67 -16.68 -9.43
CA PHE A 41 -3.54 -17.31 -10.76
C PHE A 41 -3.19 -18.80 -10.66
N SER A 42 -2.32 -19.18 -9.73
CA SER A 42 -1.90 -20.57 -9.54
C SER A 42 -1.43 -20.82 -8.10
N ALA A 43 -1.21 -22.09 -7.74
CA ALA A 43 -0.68 -22.45 -6.42
C ALA A 43 0.70 -21.81 -6.12
N SER A 44 1.49 -21.54 -7.15
CA SER A 44 2.79 -20.88 -7.06
C SER A 44 2.71 -19.34 -7.16
N ALA A 45 1.59 -18.80 -7.64
CA ALA A 45 1.35 -17.37 -7.80
C ALA A 45 0.01 -16.99 -7.14
N SER A 46 0.03 -16.86 -5.81
CA SER A 46 -1.12 -16.51 -4.99
C SER A 46 -0.87 -15.23 -4.20
N CYS A 47 -1.64 -14.19 -4.53
CA CYS A 47 -1.63 -12.92 -3.81
C CYS A 47 -2.17 -13.10 -2.38
N SER A 48 -3.20 -13.92 -2.18
CA SER A 48 -3.80 -14.17 -0.86
C SER A 48 -2.78 -14.75 0.12
N LYS A 49 -1.93 -15.69 -0.34
CA LYS A 49 -0.84 -16.27 0.46
C LYS A 49 0.25 -15.26 0.82
N VAL A 50 0.62 -14.40 -0.13
CA VAL A 50 1.64 -13.36 0.09
C VAL A 50 1.13 -12.32 1.07
N LEU A 51 -0.11 -11.86 0.90
CA LEU A 51 -0.71 -10.80 1.72
C LEU A 51 -1.00 -11.24 3.16
N THR A 52 -1.20 -12.54 3.40
CA THR A 52 -1.37 -13.10 4.75
C THR A 52 -0.07 -13.59 5.38
N SER A 53 1.05 -13.51 4.65
CA SER A 53 2.36 -13.94 5.15
C SER A 53 2.92 -13.00 6.23
N PRO A 54 3.84 -13.48 7.10
CA PRO A 54 4.53 -12.62 8.07
C PRO A 54 5.22 -11.40 7.46
N GLN A 55 5.72 -11.51 6.23
CA GLN A 55 6.40 -10.43 5.49
C GLN A 55 5.44 -9.31 5.05
N SER A 56 4.13 -9.57 5.07
CA SER A 56 3.09 -8.57 4.79
C SER A 56 2.96 -7.51 5.90
N ARG A 57 3.72 -7.63 6.98
CA ARG A 57 3.79 -6.67 8.10
C ARG A 57 5.23 -6.19 8.26
N LEU A 58 5.66 -5.27 7.40
CA LEU A 58 7.06 -4.86 7.24
C LEU A 58 7.68 -4.33 8.54
N LEU A 59 6.95 -3.48 9.27
CA LEU A 59 7.41 -2.87 10.52
C LEU A 59 7.67 -3.91 11.60
N LYS A 60 6.80 -4.92 11.69
CA LYS A 60 6.98 -6.07 12.58
C LYS A 60 8.12 -6.97 12.09
N TYR A 61 8.21 -7.22 10.79
CA TYR A 61 9.25 -8.06 10.19
C TYR A 61 10.67 -7.52 10.45
N PHE A 62 10.85 -6.19 10.41
CA PHE A 62 12.12 -5.54 10.74
C PHE A 62 12.34 -5.29 12.24
N GLY A 63 11.41 -5.73 13.11
CA GLY A 63 11.52 -5.52 14.56
C GLY A 63 11.34 -4.08 15.02
N ILE A 64 10.79 -3.20 14.17
CA ILE A 64 10.51 -1.80 14.50
C ILE A 64 9.21 -1.71 15.32
N ALA A 65 8.21 -2.53 15.00
CA ALA A 65 6.94 -2.58 15.73
C ALA A 65 6.84 -3.83 16.61
N ALA A 66 6.38 -3.66 17.85
CA ALA A 66 6.10 -4.78 18.72
C ALA A 66 4.90 -5.60 18.20
N PRO A 67 4.87 -6.93 18.37
CA PRO A 67 3.75 -7.77 17.94
C PRO A 67 2.43 -7.31 18.57
N GLY A 68 1.41 -7.06 17.75
CA GLY A 68 0.10 -6.59 18.23
C GLY A 68 0.07 -5.14 18.72
N SER A 69 1.14 -4.38 18.53
CA SER A 69 1.12 -2.94 18.78
C SER A 69 0.28 -2.20 17.73
N HIS A 70 -0.11 -0.97 18.05
CA HIS A 70 -0.78 -0.07 17.10
C HIS A 70 0.04 0.23 15.84
N PHE A 71 1.34 -0.08 15.83
CA PHE A 71 2.23 0.08 14.68
C PHE A 71 2.38 -1.19 13.82
N ASP A 72 1.68 -2.29 14.16
CA ASP A 72 1.64 -3.52 13.36
C ASP A 72 0.67 -3.37 12.17
N PHE A 73 0.97 -2.42 11.29
CA PHE A 73 0.19 -2.17 10.08
C PHE A 73 0.56 -3.14 8.96
N PRO A 74 -0.44 -3.66 8.23
CA PRO A 74 -0.19 -4.37 6.97
C PRO A 74 0.44 -3.45 5.91
N ASN A 75 1.25 -4.04 5.04
CA ASN A 75 1.94 -3.33 3.96
C ASN A 75 0.96 -2.67 2.98
N THR A 76 -0.20 -3.28 2.79
CA THR A 76 -1.32 -2.76 2.00
C THR A 76 -1.82 -1.40 2.51
N TYR A 77 -1.88 -1.19 3.83
CA TYR A 77 -2.22 0.12 4.41
C TYR A 77 -1.08 1.14 4.23
N LEU A 78 0.18 0.72 4.41
CA LEU A 78 1.34 1.58 4.18
C LEU A 78 1.39 2.06 2.72
N GLY A 79 1.13 1.15 1.78
CA GLY A 79 1.01 1.46 0.35
C GLY A 79 -0.16 2.39 0.04
N LEU A 80 -1.32 2.20 0.69
CA LEU A 80 -2.48 3.08 0.51
C LEU A 80 -2.15 4.52 0.92
N VAL A 81 -1.48 4.71 2.06
CA VAL A 81 -1.03 6.03 2.52
C VAL A 81 -0.05 6.66 1.54
N PHE A 82 0.89 5.88 1.00
CA PHE A 82 1.85 6.35 0.00
C PHE A 82 1.17 6.78 -1.31
N TYR A 83 0.28 5.96 -1.89
CA TYR A 83 -0.38 6.33 -3.14
C TYR A 83 -1.41 7.46 -2.95
N ALA A 84 -2.04 7.54 -1.78
CA ALA A 84 -2.89 8.68 -1.43
C ALA A 84 -2.09 9.99 -1.36
N SER A 85 -0.88 9.97 -0.77
CA SER A 85 -0.02 11.16 -0.76
C SER A 85 0.47 11.51 -2.17
N MET A 86 0.81 10.53 -3.01
CA MET A 86 1.18 10.80 -4.41
C MET A 86 0.03 11.42 -5.22
N LEU A 87 -1.22 11.02 -4.95
CA LEU A 87 -2.40 11.58 -5.60
C LEU A 87 -2.61 13.05 -5.25
N THR A 88 -2.34 13.45 -4.00
CA THR A 88 -2.48 14.84 -3.54
C THR A 88 -1.23 15.70 -3.75
N PHE A 89 -0.10 15.10 -4.17
CA PHE A 89 1.18 15.77 -4.40
C PHE A 89 1.09 17.07 -5.21
N PRO A 90 0.34 17.14 -6.34
CA PRO A 90 0.29 18.35 -7.16
C PRO A 90 -0.29 19.58 -6.43
N LEU A 91 -1.14 19.36 -5.43
CA LEU A 91 -1.82 20.40 -4.65
C LEU A 91 -1.10 20.64 -3.32
N GLY A 92 -0.74 19.56 -2.63
CA GLY A 92 -0.24 19.61 -1.26
C GLY A 92 1.23 20.00 -1.11
N ARG A 93 2.04 19.91 -2.18
CA ARG A 93 3.47 20.30 -2.14
C ARG A 93 3.68 21.77 -1.75
N HIS A 94 2.72 22.64 -2.02
CA HIS A 94 2.77 24.04 -1.61
C HIS A 94 2.48 24.27 -0.11
N SER A 95 1.66 23.42 0.50
CA SER A 95 1.29 23.53 1.92
C SER A 95 2.24 22.79 2.87
N CYS A 96 2.73 21.61 2.48
CA CYS A 96 3.60 20.77 3.32
C CYS A 96 4.78 20.19 2.52
N PRO A 97 5.74 21.02 2.09
CA PRO A 97 6.81 20.59 1.19
C PRO A 97 7.63 19.41 1.74
N SER A 98 7.97 19.42 3.04
CA SER A 98 8.79 18.38 3.68
C SER A 98 8.19 16.97 3.60
N PHE A 99 6.87 16.85 3.79
CA PHE A 99 6.17 15.57 3.72
C PHE A 99 6.17 14.99 2.31
N TYR A 100 5.89 15.84 1.32
CA TYR A 100 5.87 15.42 -0.08
C TYR A 100 7.28 15.15 -0.63
N THR A 101 8.33 15.85 -0.15
CA THR A 101 9.72 15.51 -0.51
C THR A 101 10.18 14.19 0.07
N LEU A 102 9.77 13.84 1.30
CA LEU A 102 10.06 12.53 1.90
C LEU A 102 9.37 11.41 1.12
N SER A 103 8.10 11.62 0.76
CA SER A 103 7.34 10.66 -0.03
C SER A 103 7.97 10.44 -1.41
N ALA A 104 8.44 11.51 -2.06
CA ALA A 104 9.15 11.42 -3.34
C ALA A 104 10.51 10.73 -3.19
N ALA A 105 11.28 11.04 -2.14
CA ALA A 105 12.56 10.38 -1.87
C ALA A 105 12.40 8.86 -1.60
N ALA A 106 11.30 8.44 -0.98
CA ALA A 106 10.99 7.03 -0.78
C ALA A 106 10.68 6.26 -2.09
N SER A 107 10.44 6.98 -3.19
CA SER A 107 10.18 6.40 -4.51
C SER A 107 11.39 6.35 -5.43
N MET A 108 12.54 6.88 -4.97
CA MET A 108 13.81 6.95 -5.73
C MET A 108 14.80 5.87 -5.31
#